data_AF-A0A8T5UKG4-F1
#
_entry.id   AF-A0A8T5UKG4-F1
#
_cell.length_a   1.000
_cell.length_b   1.000
_cell.length_c   1.000
_cell.angle_alpha   90.00
_cell.angle_beta   90.00
_cell.angle_gamma   90.00
#
_symmetry.space_group_name_H-M   'P 1'
#
loop_
_entity.id
_entity.type
_entity.pdbx_description
1 polymer ?
#
loop_
_entity_poly.entity_id
_entity_poly.type
_entity_poly.pdbx_seq_one_letter_code
_entity_poly.pdbx_strand_id
1 'polypeptide(L)'
;MSYLEVAKIHPKLGKLLEKDAVISAKASEEFASNNGVSVEDIINMKVYASLLLGMNRYIGTVSALETNKQIPNDVVFVRGY
;
A
#
# COMPACT_ATOMS: atom_id res chain seq x y z
N MET A 1 2.53 -8.54 16.27
CA MET A 1 1.05 -8.58 16.37
C MET A 1 0.52 -8.56 14.95
N SER A 2 -0.05 -9.66 14.48
CA SER A 2 -0.60 -9.79 13.12
C SER A 2 -1.87 -8.94 12.94
N TYR A 3 -2.23 -8.61 11.70
CA TYR A 3 -3.48 -7.87 11.44
C TYR A 3 -4.71 -8.61 11.99
N LEU A 4 -4.67 -9.96 12.04
CA LEU A 4 -5.71 -10.80 12.63
C LEU A 4 -5.85 -10.61 14.14
N GLU A 5 -4.74 -10.36 14.84
CA GLU A 5 -4.75 -10.07 16.28
C GLU A 5 -5.25 -8.64 16.55
N VAL A 6 -4.86 -7.67 15.71
CA VAL A 6 -5.35 -6.30 15.80
C VAL A 6 -6.85 -6.21 15.47
N ALA A 7 -7.33 -6.98 14.50
CA ALA A 7 -8.74 -7.01 14.12
C ALA A 7 -9.66 -7.53 15.24
N LYS A 8 -9.16 -8.41 16.11
CA LYS A 8 -9.90 -8.92 17.28
C LYS A 8 -10.13 -7.85 18.35
N ILE A 9 -9.17 -6.93 18.52
CA ILE A 9 -9.20 -5.87 19.54
C ILE A 9 -9.83 -4.60 18.96
N HIS A 10 -9.53 -4.29 17.70
CA HIS A 10 -9.98 -3.08 16.99
C HIS A 10 -10.48 -3.44 15.58
N PRO A 11 -11.77 -3.82 15.44
CA PRO A 11 -12.32 -4.30 14.17
C PRO A 11 -12.22 -3.30 13.02
N LYS A 12 -12.38 -2.00 13.30
CA LYS A 12 -12.23 -0.94 12.29
C LYS A 12 -10.78 -0.80 11.82
N LEU A 13 -9.82 -0.85 12.74
CA LEU A 13 -8.40 -0.79 12.42
C LEU A 13 -7.96 -2.03 11.63
N GLY A 14 -8.42 -3.21 12.03
CA GLY A 14 -8.18 -4.46 11.31
C GLY A 14 -8.63 -4.39 9.85
N LYS A 15 -9.83 -3.87 9.58
CA LYS A 15 -10.34 -3.68 8.21
C LYS A 15 -9.51 -2.69 7.38
N LEU A 16 -9.02 -1.61 8.00
CA LEU A 16 -8.14 -0.64 7.33
C LEU A 16 -6.81 -1.27 6.96
N LEU A 17 -6.20 -2.04 7.87
CA LEU A 17 -4.95 -2.75 7.63
C LEU A 17 -5.09 -3.85 6.57
N GLU A 18 -6.21 -4.60 6.58
CA GLU A 18 -6.51 -5.59 5.56
C GLU A 18 -6.60 -4.95 4.17
N LYS A 19 -7.32 -3.82 4.07
CA LYS A 19 -7.46 -3.08 2.82
C LYS A 19 -6.11 -2.57 2.30
N ASP A 20 -5.30 -1.99 3.18
CA ASP A 20 -3.95 -1.51 2.84
C ASP A 20 -3.03 -2.64 2.39
N ALA A 21 -3.08 -3.80 3.06
CA ALA A 21 -2.32 -4.98 2.67
C ALA A 21 -2.70 -5.49 1.28
N VAL A 22 -4.01 -5.51 0.93
CA VAL A 22 -4.46 -5.91 -0.41
C VAL A 22 -3.97 -4.95 -1.48
N ILE A 23 -4.03 -3.62 -1.23
CA ILE A 23 -3.55 -2.60 -2.17
C ILE A 23 -2.03 -2.75 -2.37
N SER A 24 -1.30 -2.88 -1.28
CA SER A 24 0.16 -3.01 -1.29
C SER A 24 0.62 -4.28 -2.00
N ALA A 25 -0.07 -5.41 -1.80
CA ALA A 25 0.23 -6.66 -2.49
C ALA A 25 0.07 -6.52 -4.01
N LYS A 26 -1.08 -6.00 -4.47
CA LYS A 26 -1.34 -5.79 -5.89
C LYS A 26 -0.34 -4.81 -6.53
N ALA A 27 -0.04 -3.71 -5.85
CA ALA A 27 0.92 -2.72 -6.33
C ALA A 27 2.34 -3.31 -6.42
N SER A 28 2.71 -4.20 -5.49
CA SER A 28 4.00 -4.91 -5.52
C SER A 28 4.08 -5.86 -6.72
N GLU A 29 3.03 -6.65 -6.97
CA GLU A 29 2.95 -7.56 -8.11
C GLU A 29 3.02 -6.82 -9.45
N GLU A 30 2.27 -5.73 -9.59
CA GLU A 30 2.27 -4.89 -10.80
C GLU A 30 3.65 -4.26 -11.03
N PHE A 31 4.26 -3.69 -9.99
CA PHE A 31 5.60 -3.11 -10.10
C PHE A 31 6.63 -4.17 -10.48
N ALA A 32 6.59 -5.34 -9.86
CA ALA A 32 7.52 -6.43 -10.14
C ALA A 32 7.37 -6.92 -11.59
N SER A 33 6.13 -7.12 -12.05
CA SER A 33 5.81 -7.51 -13.43
C SER A 33 6.33 -6.48 -14.44
N ASN A 34 6.09 -5.18 -14.20
CA ASN A 34 6.55 -4.10 -15.07
C ASN A 34 8.08 -3.98 -15.16
N ASN A 35 8.81 -4.45 -14.15
CA ASN A 35 10.26 -4.43 -14.10
C ASN A 35 10.89 -5.79 -14.45
N GLY A 36 10.09 -6.79 -14.83
CA GLY A 36 10.59 -8.12 -15.20
C GLY A 36 11.24 -8.89 -14.06
N VAL A 37 10.86 -8.63 -12.81
CA VAL A 37 11.37 -9.29 -11.61
C VAL A 37 10.24 -9.96 -10.84
N SER A 38 10.57 -10.93 -9.98
CA SER A 38 9.60 -11.49 -9.04
C SER A 38 9.49 -10.62 -7.77
N VAL A 39 8.33 -10.63 -7.12
CA VAL A 39 8.15 -9.98 -5.82
C VAL A 39 9.08 -10.63 -4.77
N GLU A 40 9.29 -11.94 -4.85
CA GLU A 40 10.21 -12.66 -3.95
C GLU A 40 11.66 -12.21 -4.11
N ASP A 41 12.13 -11.91 -5.31
CA ASP A 41 13.49 -11.40 -5.51
C ASP A 41 13.65 -10.01 -4.90
N ILE A 42 12.61 -9.17 -4.94
CA ILE A 42 12.62 -7.86 -4.29
C ILE A 42 12.64 -8.01 -2.76
N ILE A 43 11.77 -8.86 -2.19
CA ILE A 43 11.68 -9.09 -0.74
C ILE A 43 12.97 -9.69 -0.19
N ASN A 44 13.58 -10.63 -0.93
CA ASN A 44 14.85 -11.25 -0.54
C ASN A 44 16.06 -10.36 -0.84
N MET A 45 15.86 -9.09 -1.21
CA MET A 45 16.91 -8.11 -1.50
C MET A 45 17.90 -8.58 -2.58
N LYS A 46 17.44 -9.41 -3.52
CA LYS A 46 18.24 -9.88 -4.67
C LYS A 46 18.27 -8.87 -5.83
N VAL A 47 17.64 -7.72 -5.63
CA VAL A 47 17.55 -6.63 -6.61
C VAL A 47 18.36 -5.42 -6.15
N TYR A 48 18.63 -4.50 -7.07
CA TYR A 48 19.29 -3.24 -6.75
C TYR A 48 18.46 -2.41 -5.76
N ALA A 49 19.15 -1.71 -4.85
CA ALA A 49 18.51 -0.82 -3.87
C ALA A 49 17.60 0.24 -4.52
N SER A 50 17.94 0.70 -5.73
CA SER A 50 17.12 1.61 -6.53
C SER A 50 15.75 1.02 -6.87
N LEU A 51 15.70 -0.28 -7.18
CA LEU A 51 14.47 -1.00 -7.51
C LEU A 51 13.58 -1.15 -6.28
N LEU A 52 14.17 -1.48 -5.13
CA LEU A 52 13.47 -1.56 -3.84
C LEU A 52 12.86 -0.20 -3.43
N LEU A 53 13.64 0.88 -3.60
CA LEU A 53 13.16 2.24 -3.35
C LEU A 53 12.03 2.61 -4.31
N GLY A 54 12.14 2.22 -5.58
CA GLY A 54 11.11 2.41 -6.60
C GLY A 54 9.80 1.72 -6.22
N MET A 55 9.88 0.46 -5.77
CA MET A 55 8.72 -0.30 -5.33
C MET A 55 8.01 0.37 -4.14
N ASN A 56 8.76 0.78 -3.11
CA ASN A 56 8.18 1.45 -1.94
C ASN A 56 7.46 2.76 -2.32
N ARG A 57 8.05 3.56 -3.21
CA ARG A 57 7.42 4.79 -3.73
C ARG A 57 6.16 4.49 -4.53
N TYR A 58 6.20 3.44 -5.36
CA TYR A 58 5.06 3.02 -6.16
C TYR A 58 3.87 2.61 -5.27
N ILE A 59 4.11 1.73 -4.30
CA ILE A 59 3.10 1.30 -3.31
C ILE A 59 2.49 2.49 -2.57
N GLY A 60 3.32 3.42 -2.09
CA GLY A 60 2.84 4.62 -1.40
C GLY A 60 1.96 5.51 -2.29
N THR A 61 2.31 5.63 -3.58
CA THR A 61 1.53 6.40 -4.55
C THR A 61 0.19 5.75 -4.84
N VAL A 62 0.17 4.44 -5.09
CA VAL A 62 -1.07 3.68 -5.34
C VAL A 62 -1.99 3.73 -4.12
N SER A 63 -1.44 3.57 -2.91
CA SER A 63 -2.20 3.63 -1.66
C SER A 63 -2.83 5.01 -1.43
N ALA A 64 -2.09 6.09 -1.73
CA ALA A 64 -2.63 7.45 -1.68
C ALA A 64 -3.75 7.66 -2.72
N LEU A 65 -3.58 7.17 -3.95
CA LEU A 65 -4.60 7.26 -5.00
C LEU A 65 -5.88 6.50 -4.63
N GLU A 66 -5.76 5.26 -4.13
CA GLU A 66 -6.89 4.46 -3.68
C GLU A 66 -7.61 5.07 -2.46
N THR A 67 -6.87 5.75 -1.59
CA THR A 67 -7.45 6.50 -0.47
C THR A 67 -8.20 7.74 -0.98
N ASN A 68 -7.63 8.48 -1.93
CA ASN A 68 -8.25 9.66 -2.52
C ASN A 68 -9.55 9.34 -3.27
N LYS A 69 -9.64 8.17 -3.95
CA LYS A 69 -10.88 7.69 -4.58
C LYS A 69 -12.04 7.50 -3.60
N GLN A 70 -11.75 7.32 -2.31
CA GLN A 70 -12.76 7.12 -1.27
C GLN A 70 -13.17 8.41 -0.58
N ILE A 71 -12.43 9.52 -0.81
CA ILE A 71 -12.85 10.83 -0.35
C ILE A 71 -13.92 11.29 -1.36
N PRO A 72 -15.18 11.46 -0.94
CA PRO A 72 -16.21 12.02 -1.80
C PRO A 72 -15.71 13.35 -2.38
N ASN A 73 -15.93 13.60 -3.69
CA ASN A 73 -15.47 14.83 -4.36
C ASN A 73 -16.03 16.12 -3.74
N ASP A 74 -17.02 15.99 -2.87
CA ASP A 74 -17.72 16.99 -2.09
C ASP A 74 -17.11 17.28 -0.71
N VAL A 75 -16.02 16.61 -0.32
CA VAL A 75 -15.28 16.97 0.90
C VAL A 75 -14.39 18.18 0.62
N VAL A 76 -14.94 19.37 0.88
CA VAL A 76 -14.19 20.63 0.89
C VAL A 76 -13.23 20.62 2.08
N PHE A 77 -11.92 20.58 1.81
CA PHE A 77 -10.91 20.84 2.84
C PHE A 77 -11.02 22.29 3.29
N VAL A 78 -11.75 22.54 4.38
CA VAL A 78 -11.74 23.84 5.05
C VAL A 78 -10.34 23.99 5.66
N ARG A 79 -9.47 24.78 5.01
CA ARG A 79 -8.23 25.25 5.62
C ARG A 79 -8.63 26.08 6.84
N GLY A 80 -8.50 25.50 8.04
CA GLY A 80 -8.56 26.25 9.28
C GLY A 80 -7.39 27.23 9.30
N TYR A 81 -7.72 28.52 9.32
CA TYR A 81 -6.78 29.61 9.61
C TYR A 81 -6.40 29.62 11.09
#